data_AF-A0A2T0WEB8-F1
#
_entry.id   AF-A0A2T0WEB8-F1
#
_cell.length_a   1.000
_cell.length_b   1.000
_cell.length_c   1.000
_cell.angle_alpha   90.00
_cell.angle_beta   90.00
_cell.angle_gamma   90.00
#
_symmetry.space_group_name_H-M   'P 1'
#
loop_
_entity.id
_entity.type
_entity.pdbx_description
1 polymer ?
#
loop_
_entity_poly.entity_id
_entity_poly.type
_entity_poly.pdbx_seq_one_letter_code
_entity_poly.pdbx_strand_id
1 'polypeptide(L)'
;MGLTSRAKMVQLGVEDMVWGRLTDAMREEEGGTVSMADYVHPRAEPEIAFLMKKPLSSKVSALEAMDAVEAIAPAIEIIDSRYKHFKFDVGVVFSDNSSSSGFILGQ
;
A
#
# COMPACT_ATOMS: atom_id res chain seq x y z
N MET A 1 1.17 -0.64 2.23
CA MET A 1 1.44 0.10 3.51
C MET A 1 2.43 1.19 3.17
N GLY A 2 2.24 2.43 3.62
CA GLY A 2 3.09 3.55 3.22
C GLY A 2 4.14 3.94 4.26
N LEU A 3 5.17 4.66 3.81
CA LEU A 3 6.27 5.19 4.63
C LEU A 3 7.05 4.12 5.40
N THR A 4 7.27 2.96 4.80
CA THR A 4 8.03 1.84 5.39
C THR A 4 9.54 2.07 5.48
N SER A 5 10.06 3.14 4.86
CA SER A 5 11.47 3.52 4.86
C SER A 5 11.78 4.56 5.92
N ARG A 6 12.71 4.24 6.83
CA ARG A 6 13.21 5.18 7.85
C ARG A 6 13.81 6.45 7.23
N ALA A 7 14.51 6.32 6.10
CA ALA A 7 15.08 7.49 5.43
C ALA A 7 13.97 8.45 4.93
N LYS A 8 12.89 7.89 4.39
CA LYS A 8 11.73 8.66 3.93
C LYS A 8 10.95 9.27 5.10
N MET A 9 10.81 8.54 6.21
CA MET A 9 10.23 9.07 7.45
C MET A 9 10.99 10.30 7.97
N VAL A 10 12.32 10.23 8.06
CA VAL A 10 13.18 11.34 8.49
C VAL A 10 13.07 12.54 7.53
N GLN A 11 13.11 12.27 6.22
CA GLN A 11 12.97 13.33 5.21
C GLN A 11 11.64 14.10 5.31
N LEU A 12 10.58 13.41 5.73
CA LEU A 12 9.23 13.95 5.79
C LEU A 12 8.80 14.38 7.20
N GLY A 13 9.67 14.21 8.19
CA GLY A 13 9.42 14.61 9.58
C GLY A 13 8.31 13.82 10.26
N VAL A 14 8.12 12.54 9.89
CA VAL A 14 7.15 11.64 10.51
C VAL A 14 7.84 10.53 11.28
N GLU A 15 7.18 10.00 12.31
CA GLU A 15 7.75 8.96 13.20
C GLU A 15 7.12 7.58 13.00
N ASP A 16 6.04 7.49 12.23
CA ASP A 16 5.27 6.26 12.05
C ASP A 16 4.82 6.06 10.59
N MET A 17 4.37 4.85 10.31
CA MET A 17 3.89 4.39 9.00
C MET A 17 2.45 4.88 8.75
N VAL A 18 2.04 4.85 7.49
CA VAL A 18 0.65 5.10 7.08
C VAL A 18 0.05 3.84 6.46
N TRP A 19 -1.26 3.71 6.52
CA TRP A 19 -1.97 2.60 5.90
C TRP A 19 -3.26 3.07 5.24
N GLY A 20 -3.62 2.40 4.15
CA GLY A 20 -4.85 2.60 3.40
C GLY A 20 -5.69 1.33 3.38
N ARG A 21 -6.95 1.48 3.01
CA ARG A 21 -7.88 0.38 2.72
C ARG A 21 -7.81 0.05 1.24
N LEU A 22 -7.68 -1.23 0.94
CA LEU A 22 -7.88 -1.77 -0.40
C LEU A 22 -9.32 -2.26 -0.53
N THR A 23 -9.93 -2.04 -1.70
CA THR A 23 -11.26 -2.56 -2.05
C THR A 23 -11.16 -3.50 -3.25
N ASP A 24 -12.21 -4.27 -3.49
CA ASP A 24 -12.35 -5.13 -4.67
C ASP A 24 -12.27 -4.34 -5.99
N ALA A 25 -12.78 -3.11 -6.01
CA ALA A 25 -12.71 -2.22 -7.16
C ALA A 25 -11.29 -1.70 -7.50
N MET A 26 -10.31 -1.87 -6.60
CA MET A 26 -8.91 -1.48 -6.84
C MET A 26 -8.08 -2.62 -7.45
N ARG A 27 -8.65 -3.82 -7.58
CA ARG A 27 -7.90 -4.97 -8.07
C ARG A 27 -7.74 -4.89 -9.59
N GLU A 28 -6.50 -4.98 -10.03
CA GLU A 28 -6.10 -5.14 -11.42
C GLU A 28 -5.59 -6.58 -11.65
N GLU A 29 -5.79 -7.11 -12.85
CA GLU A 29 -5.38 -8.47 -13.20
C GLU A 29 -3.92 -8.54 -13.64
N GLU A 30 -3.22 -9.60 -13.22
CA GLU A 30 -1.85 -9.89 -13.64
C GLU A 30 -1.79 -10.06 -15.17
N GLY A 31 -0.86 -9.35 -15.81
CA GLY A 31 -0.73 -9.32 -17.28
C GLY A 31 -1.84 -8.52 -17.98
N GLY A 32 -2.74 -7.89 -17.23
CA GLY A 32 -3.76 -6.99 -17.74
C GLY A 32 -3.21 -5.66 -18.26
N THR A 33 -4.11 -4.82 -18.77
CA THR A 33 -3.79 -3.45 -19.21
C THR A 33 -4.48 -2.46 -18.30
N VAL A 34 -3.69 -1.54 -17.73
CA VAL A 34 -4.18 -0.45 -16.88
C VAL A 34 -4.36 0.80 -17.74
N SER A 35 -5.55 1.37 -17.72
CA SER A 35 -5.84 2.62 -18.45
C SER A 35 -5.42 3.82 -17.61
N MET A 36 -4.45 4.59 -18.13
CA MET A 36 -3.99 5.82 -17.47
C MET A 36 -5.08 6.90 -17.36
N ALA A 37 -6.16 6.78 -18.13
CA ALA A 37 -7.29 7.72 -18.07
C ALA A 37 -8.13 7.57 -16.79
N ASP A 38 -8.00 6.45 -16.08
CA ASP A 38 -8.72 6.17 -14.83
C ASP A 38 -8.00 6.74 -13.59
N TYR A 39 -6.80 7.32 -13.80
CA TYR A 39 -5.94 7.86 -12.75
C TYR A 39 -5.58 9.33 -13.00
N VAL A 40 -5.07 10.00 -11.97
CA VAL A 40 -4.66 11.40 -12.02
C VAL A 40 -3.20 11.53 -12.45
N HIS A 41 -2.28 10.88 -11.73
CA HIS A 41 -0.84 10.87 -11.98
C HIS A 41 -0.18 9.64 -11.31
N PRO A 42 -0.55 8.42 -11.73
CA PRO A 42 -0.25 7.20 -11.00
C PRO A 42 1.25 6.87 -10.96
N ARG A 43 1.67 6.16 -9.92
CA ARG A 43 2.99 5.53 -9.78
C ARG A 43 2.83 4.07 -9.36
N ALA A 44 3.77 3.23 -9.78
CA ALA A 44 3.80 1.82 -9.41
C ALA A 44 4.92 1.58 -8.38
N GLU A 45 4.60 0.88 -7.29
CA GLU A 45 5.54 0.48 -6.26
C GLU A 45 5.54 -1.06 -6.12
N PRO A 46 6.72 -1.73 -6.17
CA PRO A 46 6.81 -3.16 -5.94
C PRO A 46 6.71 -3.48 -4.44
N GLU A 47 5.90 -4.47 -4.10
CA GLU A 47 5.54 -4.83 -2.73
C GLU A 47 5.49 -6.36 -2.53
N ILE A 48 5.41 -6.78 -1.26
CA ILE A 48 5.13 -8.17 -0.87
C ILE A 48 3.75 -8.22 -0.22
N ALA A 49 2.83 -8.97 -0.80
CA ALA A 49 1.50 -9.19 -0.25
C ALA A 49 1.48 -10.42 0.67
N PHE A 50 0.70 -10.34 1.75
CA PHE A 50 0.51 -11.41 2.73
C PHE A 50 -0.96 -11.81 2.77
N LEU A 51 -1.25 -13.08 2.50
CA LEU A 51 -2.56 -13.68 2.76
C LEU A 51 -2.56 -14.16 4.22
N MET A 52 -3.60 -13.82 4.98
CA MET A 52 -3.69 -14.12 6.41
C MET A 52 -4.67 -15.27 6.66
N LYS A 53 -4.24 -16.35 7.33
CA LYS A 53 -5.12 -17.48 7.73
C LYS A 53 -5.81 -17.28 9.08
N LYS A 54 -5.34 -16.32 9.88
CA LYS A 54 -5.93 -15.95 11.16
C LYS A 54 -5.77 -14.44 11.40
N PRO A 55 -6.71 -13.79 12.10
CA PRO A 55 -6.58 -12.38 12.43
C PRO A 55 -5.40 -12.14 13.38
N LEU A 56 -4.77 -10.98 13.26
CA LEU A 56 -3.83 -10.45 14.26
C LEU A 56 -4.57 -9.45 15.15
N SER A 57 -4.46 -9.63 16.47
CA SER A 57 -5.03 -8.72 17.46
C SER A 57 -4.00 -8.39 18.51
N SER A 58 -3.95 -7.13 18.95
CA SER A 58 -2.99 -6.60 19.94
C SER A 58 -1.53 -6.60 19.46
N LYS A 59 -0.59 -6.36 20.38
CA LYS A 59 0.84 -6.43 20.08
C LYS A 59 1.23 -7.89 19.88
N VAL A 60 1.81 -8.18 18.71
CA VAL A 60 2.29 -9.51 18.34
C VAL A 60 3.79 -9.44 18.07
N SER A 61 4.50 -10.54 18.36
CA SER A 61 5.87 -10.76 17.93
C SER A 61 5.96 -11.06 16.44
N ALA A 62 7.15 -10.94 15.86
CA ALA A 62 7.38 -11.28 14.45
C ALA A 62 7.07 -12.75 14.13
N LEU A 63 7.34 -13.66 15.08
CA LEU A 63 7.02 -15.08 14.94
C LEU A 63 5.51 -15.32 14.92
N GLU A 64 4.77 -14.70 15.84
CA GLU A 64 3.31 -14.79 15.86
C GLU A 64 2.66 -14.19 14.62
N ALA A 65 3.21 -13.08 14.10
CA ALA A 65 2.78 -12.48 12.84
C ALA A 65 3.02 -13.43 11.66
N MET A 66 4.20 -14.04 11.57
CA MET A 66 4.54 -15.01 10.51
C MET A 66 3.66 -16.27 10.59
N ASP A 67 3.39 -16.76 11.80
CA ASP A 67 2.49 -17.89 12.02
C ASP A 67 1.05 -17.61 11.59
N ALA A 68 0.67 -16.34 11.44
CA ALA A 68 -0.64 -15.94 10.92
C ALA A 68 -0.70 -15.81 9.40
N VAL A 69 0.44 -15.87 8.71
CA VAL A 69 0.51 -15.85 7.26
C VAL A 69 0.14 -17.23 6.71
N GLU A 70 -0.73 -17.24 5.71
CA GLU A 70 -1.11 -18.40 4.91
C GLU A 70 -0.20 -18.56 3.70
N ALA A 71 -0.02 -17.47 2.96
CA ALA A 71 0.76 -17.41 1.74
C ALA A 71 1.33 -16.00 1.54
N ILE A 72 2.33 -15.90 0.68
CA ILE A 72 2.93 -14.65 0.23
C ILE A 72 2.87 -14.58 -1.30
N ALA A 73 2.79 -13.36 -1.84
CA ALA A 73 2.81 -13.12 -3.27
C ALA A 73 3.59 -11.83 -3.59
N PRO A 74 4.26 -11.74 -4.74
CA PRO A 74 4.69 -10.45 -5.25
C PRO A 74 3.47 -9.59 -5.56
N ALA A 75 3.59 -8.29 -5.37
CA ALA A 75 2.53 -7.35 -5.70
C ALA A 75 3.08 -6.07 -6.29
N ILE A 76 2.24 -5.38 -7.07
CA ILE A 76 2.45 -4.00 -7.47
C ILE A 76 1.32 -3.17 -6.86
N GLU A 77 1.64 -2.17 -6.05
CA GLU A 77 0.69 -1.15 -5.64
C GLU A 77 0.70 -0.01 -6.65
N ILE A 78 -0.47 0.37 -7.16
CA ILE A 78 -0.66 1.60 -7.93
C ILE A 78 -1.11 2.68 -6.95
N ILE A 79 -0.20 3.60 -6.67
CA ILE A 79 -0.49 4.78 -5.87
C ILE A 79 -0.82 5.96 -6.78
N ASP A 80 -1.84 6.72 -6.43
CA ASP A 80 -2.30 7.86 -7.21
C ASP A 80 -2.90 8.91 -6.28
N SER A 81 -2.23 10.05 -6.10
CA SER A 81 -2.73 11.05 -5.16
C SER A 81 -3.82 11.92 -5.79
N ARG A 82 -4.90 12.16 -5.07
CA ARG A 82 -5.95 13.10 -5.53
C ARG A 82 -5.53 14.57 -5.42
N TYR A 83 -4.36 14.83 -4.82
CA TYR A 83 -3.80 16.16 -4.61
C TYR A 83 -2.75 16.50 -5.66
N LYS A 84 -2.67 17.78 -6.04
CA LYS A 84 -1.71 18.25 -7.06
C LYS A 84 -0.27 18.12 -6.57
N HIS A 85 0.62 17.81 -7.51
CA HIS A 85 2.08 17.82 -7.35
C HIS A 85 2.67 16.82 -6.33
N PHE A 86 1.90 15.83 -5.86
CA PHE A 86 2.36 14.91 -4.79
C PHE A 86 2.96 15.67 -3.61
N LYS A 87 2.40 16.83 -3.25
CA LYS A 87 2.90 17.58 -2.09
C LYS A 87 2.70 16.71 -0.85
N PHE A 88 3.80 16.29 -0.26
CA PHE A 88 3.73 15.43 0.90
C PHE A 88 3.32 16.25 2.12
N ASP A 89 2.12 15.96 2.61
CA ASP A 89 1.60 16.36 3.90
C ASP A 89 0.95 15.12 4.51
N VAL A 90 1.32 14.78 5.74
CA VAL A 90 0.89 13.51 6.35
C VAL A 90 -0.64 13.46 6.53
N GLY A 91 -1.28 14.59 6.85
CA GLY A 91 -2.73 14.67 6.99
C GLY A 91 -3.44 14.52 5.65
N VAL A 92 -2.84 15.05 4.58
CA VAL A 92 -3.31 14.82 3.21
C VAL A 92 -3.20 13.34 2.83
N VAL A 93 -2.04 12.71 3.06
CA VAL A 93 -1.85 11.29 2.73
C VAL A 93 -2.83 10.40 3.50
N PHE A 94 -3.08 10.67 4.78
CA PHE A 94 -4.07 9.93 5.57
C PHE A 94 -5.51 10.11 5.04
N SER A 95 -5.91 11.35 4.77
CA SER A 95 -7.26 11.63 4.26
C SER A 95 -7.47 11.10 2.84
N ASP A 96 -6.38 10.95 2.08
CA ASP A 96 -6.33 10.39 0.74
C ASP A 96 -6.18 8.86 0.70
N ASN A 97 -6.55 8.14 1.77
CA ASN A 97 -6.42 6.68 1.85
C ASN A 97 -4.99 6.17 1.54
N SER A 98 -3.97 6.87 2.04
CA SER A 98 -2.55 6.62 1.72
C SER A 98 -2.23 6.64 0.21
N SER A 99 -3.03 7.36 -0.58
CA SER A 99 -2.96 7.41 -2.04
C SER A 99 -3.13 6.04 -2.72
N SER A 100 -3.63 5.01 -2.01
CA SER A 100 -3.94 3.72 -2.63
C SER A 100 -5.03 3.91 -3.70
N SER A 101 -4.83 3.31 -4.87
CA SER A 101 -5.75 3.45 -6.01
C SER A 101 -5.90 2.17 -6.83
N GLY A 102 -4.88 1.32 -6.90
CA GLY A 102 -4.93 0.03 -7.56
C GLY A 102 -3.92 -0.94 -6.97
N PHE A 103 -4.11 -2.24 -7.21
CA PHE A 103 -3.09 -3.24 -6.90
C PHE A 103 -3.18 -4.46 -7.83
N ILE A 104 -2.03 -5.05 -8.12
CA ILE A 104 -1.89 -6.31 -8.83
C ILE A 104 -1.27 -7.31 -7.86
N LEU A 105 -1.82 -8.52 -7.80
CA LEU A 105 -1.17 -9.68 -7.17
C LEU A 105 -0.58 -10.55 -8.27
N GLY A 106 0.71 -10.88 -8.15
CA GLY A 106 1.36 -11.86 -9.02
C GLY A 106 1.32 -13.27 -8.43
N GLN A 107 1.67 -14.26 -9.25
CA GLN A 107 1.78 -15.68 -8.87
C GLN A 107 3.20 -16.09 -8.48
#